data_AF-A0A1P8YGV8-F1
#
_entry.id   AF-A0A1P8YGV8-F1
#
_cell.length_a   1.000
_cell.length_b   1.000
_cell.length_c   1.000
_cell.angle_alpha   90.00
_cell.angle_beta   90.00
_cell.angle_gamma   90.00
#
_symmetry.space_group_name_H-M   'P 1'
#
loop_
_entity.id
_entity.type
_entity.pdbx_description
1 polymer ?
#
loop_
_entity_poly.entity_id
_entity_poly.type
_entity_poly.pdbx_seq_one_letter_code
_entity_poly.pdbx_strand_id
1 'polypeptide(L)'
;MVTSAAPSGPASTPIRVAIAGASGYAGGEVLRLLLGHPAYRDGSLTIGALTAGSNAGSTLGEHHPHLLPLADRVLEPTTVEQLAGHDVVFLGLPHGNSAEIAKQLPESTVIIDCGADFRLASAADWEKYYKSEHAGTWPYGLPELPGHREKLVGATRIAVPGCYPTAASLALAPRSRPGSSSRG
;
A
#
# COMPACT_ATOMS: atom_id res chain seq x y z
N MET A 1 37.13 -29.46 17.63
CA MET A 1 36.47 -28.73 16.54
C MET A 1 35.72 -27.58 17.16
N VAL A 2 36.17 -26.36 16.89
CA VAL A 2 35.63 -25.12 17.47
C VAL A 2 34.26 -24.83 16.86
N THR A 3 33.22 -24.79 17.68
CA THR A 3 31.91 -24.26 17.29
C THR A 3 31.99 -22.74 17.23
N SER A 4 32.13 -22.17 16.04
CA SER A 4 31.99 -20.73 15.84
C SER A 4 30.51 -20.42 15.63
N ALA A 5 29.86 -19.89 16.67
CA ALA A 5 28.61 -19.16 16.51
C ALA A 5 28.95 -17.83 15.80
N ALA A 6 28.32 -17.58 14.66
CA ALA A 6 28.41 -16.30 13.99
C ALA A 6 27.79 -15.21 14.90
N PRO A 7 28.40 -14.02 15.01
CA PRO A 7 27.83 -12.93 15.79
C PRO A 7 26.53 -12.46 15.10
N SER A 8 25.43 -12.49 15.84
CA SER A 8 24.18 -11.84 15.45
C SER A 8 24.43 -10.33 15.33
N GLY A 9 24.29 -9.79 14.12
CA GLY A 9 24.27 -8.34 13.90
C GLY A 9 23.18 -7.67 14.75
N PRO A 10 23.24 -6.34 14.93
CA PRO A 10 22.23 -5.62 15.71
C PRO A 10 20.85 -5.97 15.17
N ALA A 11 19.96 -6.44 16.04
CA ALA A 11 18.58 -6.74 15.68
C ALA A 11 17.95 -5.44 15.16
N SER A 12 17.79 -5.34 13.85
CA SER A 12 17.08 -4.23 13.22
C SER A 12 15.67 -4.20 13.79
N THR A 13 15.23 -3.04 14.30
CA THR A 13 13.86 -2.85 14.74
C THR A 13 12.90 -3.31 13.64
N PRO A 14 11.91 -4.17 13.93
CA PRO A 14 10.99 -4.66 12.92
C PRO A 14 10.24 -3.52 12.25
N ILE A 15 10.04 -3.62 10.94
CA ILE A 15 9.23 -2.68 10.17
C ILE A 15 7.78 -2.78 10.66
N ARG A 16 7.20 -1.67 11.09
CA ARG A 16 5.83 -1.61 11.59
C ARG A 16 4.90 -1.12 10.49
N VAL A 17 3.89 -1.93 10.17
CA VAL A 17 2.95 -1.66 9.07
C VAL A 17 1.55 -1.39 9.62
N ALA A 18 0.97 -0.24 9.30
CA ALA A 18 -0.44 0.06 9.56
C ALA A 18 -1.30 -0.05 8.29
N ILE A 19 -2.57 -0.41 8.47
CA ILE A 19 -3.54 -0.56 7.38
C ILE A 19 -4.76 0.31 7.70
N ALA A 20 -4.97 1.35 6.90
CA ALA A 20 -6.21 2.13 6.91
C ALA A 20 -7.22 1.54 5.94
N GLY A 21 -8.47 1.40 6.37
CA GLY A 21 -9.50 0.69 5.60
C GLY A 21 -9.35 -0.83 5.67
N ALA A 22 -8.89 -1.35 6.81
CA ALA A 22 -8.63 -2.78 7.02
C ALA A 22 -9.88 -3.67 6.87
N SER A 23 -11.09 -3.15 7.11
CA SER A 23 -12.35 -3.88 6.88
C SER A 23 -12.71 -4.07 5.41
N GLY A 24 -12.10 -3.30 4.49
CA GLY A 24 -12.37 -3.40 3.05
C GLY A 24 -11.61 -4.57 2.38
N TYR A 25 -11.99 -4.90 1.15
CA TYR A 25 -11.35 -5.97 0.39
C TYR A 25 -9.86 -5.75 0.14
N ALA A 26 -9.46 -4.53 -0.22
CA ALA A 26 -8.04 -4.21 -0.43
C ALA A 26 -7.24 -4.36 0.88
N GLY A 27 -7.79 -3.87 2.01
CA GLY A 27 -7.16 -4.02 3.32
C GLY A 27 -7.01 -5.49 3.72
N GLY A 28 -8.07 -6.29 3.57
CA GLY A 28 -8.03 -7.73 3.84
C GLY A 28 -7.00 -8.48 2.99
N GLU A 29 -6.91 -8.16 1.69
CA GLU A 29 -5.95 -8.81 0.80
C GLU A 29 -4.50 -8.41 1.12
N VAL A 30 -4.26 -7.14 1.48
CA VAL A 30 -2.95 -6.70 1.99
C VAL A 30 -2.58 -7.48 3.24
N LEU A 31 -3.50 -7.62 4.20
CA LEU A 31 -3.26 -8.40 5.42
C LEU A 31 -2.96 -9.87 5.11
N ARG A 32 -3.72 -10.49 4.20
CA ARG A 32 -3.48 -11.87 3.75
C ARG A 32 -2.07 -12.05 3.19
N LEU A 33 -1.61 -11.11 2.36
CA LEU A 33 -0.27 -11.13 1.78
C LEU A 33 0.81 -10.88 2.84
N LEU A 34 0.60 -9.94 3.76
CA LEU A 34 1.53 -9.65 4.86
C LEU A 34 1.71 -10.85 5.78
N LEU A 35 0.63 -11.55 6.14
CA LEU A 35 0.69 -12.78 6.95
C LEU A 35 1.52 -13.89 6.28
N GLY A 36 1.53 -13.94 4.95
CA GLY A 36 2.34 -14.87 4.17
C GLY A 36 3.77 -14.40 3.89
N HIS A 37 4.09 -13.13 4.16
CA HIS A 37 5.34 -12.51 3.77
C HIS A 37 6.53 -13.06 4.58
N PRO A 38 7.69 -13.36 3.96
CA PRO A 38 8.87 -13.87 4.69
C PRO A 38 9.29 -12.98 5.88
N ALA A 39 9.25 -11.65 5.69
CA ALA A 39 9.56 -10.69 6.75
C ALA A 39 8.60 -10.75 7.95
N TYR A 40 7.32 -11.10 7.73
CA TYR A 40 6.41 -11.31 8.85
C TYR A 40 6.75 -12.61 9.59
N ARG A 41 7.15 -13.66 8.85
CA ARG A 41 7.50 -14.98 9.40
C ARG A 41 8.81 -14.98 10.18
N ASP A 42 9.80 -14.19 9.76
CA ASP A 42 11.08 -14.05 10.46
C ASP A 42 11.07 -12.95 11.55
N GLY A 43 9.95 -12.22 11.68
CA GLY A 43 9.76 -11.18 12.69
C GLY A 43 10.38 -9.83 12.36
N SER A 44 10.97 -9.65 11.17
CA SER A 44 11.46 -8.35 10.70
C SER A 44 10.36 -7.39 10.22
N LEU A 45 9.11 -7.86 10.13
CA LEU A 45 7.90 -7.07 9.89
C LEU A 45 6.83 -7.40 10.92
N THR A 46 6.16 -6.37 11.42
CA THR A 46 5.02 -6.50 12.34
C THR A 46 3.80 -5.74 11.80
N ILE A 47 2.63 -6.32 11.99
CA ILE A 47 1.35 -5.68 11.66
C ILE A 47 0.90 -4.88 12.88
N GLY A 48 0.83 -3.56 12.73
CA GLY A 48 0.46 -2.60 13.76
C GLY A 48 -1.03 -2.27 13.74
N ALA A 49 -1.34 -0.97 13.66
CA ALA A 49 -2.70 -0.46 13.69
C ALA A 49 -3.52 -0.95 12.49
N LEU A 50 -4.73 -1.43 12.78
CA LEU A 50 -5.74 -1.78 11.78
C LEU A 50 -6.89 -0.81 11.97
N THR A 51 -7.15 0.04 10.99
CA THR A 51 -8.17 1.08 11.15
C THR A 51 -9.28 0.97 10.12
N ALA A 52 -10.47 1.42 10.50
CA ALA A 52 -11.63 1.51 9.63
C ALA A 52 -12.41 2.80 9.89
N GLY A 53 -13.30 3.15 8.97
CA GLY A 53 -14.26 4.24 9.13
C GLY A 53 -15.40 3.82 10.06
N SER A 54 -16.59 3.58 9.48
CA SER A 54 -17.81 3.21 10.23
C SER A 54 -17.71 1.90 11.02
N ASN A 55 -16.74 1.04 10.71
CA ASN A 55 -16.58 -0.27 11.34
C ASN A 55 -15.60 -0.25 12.52
N ALA A 56 -15.10 0.92 12.93
CA ALA A 56 -14.25 1.03 14.11
C ALA A 56 -14.97 0.47 15.36
N GLY A 57 -14.24 -0.27 16.19
CA GLY A 57 -14.73 -0.97 17.38
C GLY A 57 -15.12 -2.43 17.15
N SER A 58 -15.37 -2.85 15.91
CA SER A 58 -15.58 -4.28 15.57
C SER A 58 -14.27 -5.04 15.46
N THR A 59 -14.33 -6.36 15.56
CA THR A 59 -13.16 -7.23 15.35
C THR A 59 -12.91 -7.47 13.86
N LEU A 60 -11.65 -7.66 13.47
CA LEU A 60 -11.30 -7.93 12.07
C LEU A 60 -11.95 -9.22 11.57
N GLY A 61 -12.11 -10.22 12.44
CA GLY A 61 -12.73 -11.51 12.10
C GLY A 61 -14.18 -11.41 11.62
N GLU A 62 -14.91 -10.36 12.03
CA GLU A 62 -16.26 -10.08 11.53
C GLU A 62 -16.28 -9.70 10.04
N HIS A 63 -15.19 -9.10 9.54
CA HIS A 63 -15.07 -8.64 8.15
C HIS A 63 -14.26 -9.62 7.29
N HIS A 64 -13.23 -10.25 7.87
CA HIS A 64 -12.31 -11.15 7.20
C HIS A 64 -12.15 -12.47 7.98
N PRO A 65 -13.17 -13.35 7.99
CA PRO A 65 -13.14 -14.60 8.78
C PRO A 65 -12.04 -15.59 8.34
N HIS A 66 -11.46 -15.37 7.16
CA HIS A 66 -10.34 -16.16 6.64
C HIS A 66 -8.97 -15.75 7.22
N LEU A 67 -8.87 -14.58 7.87
CA LEU A 67 -7.64 -14.06 8.48
C LEU A 67 -7.54 -14.45 9.96
N LEU A 68 -7.63 -15.75 10.24
CA LEU A 68 -7.66 -16.30 11.61
C LEU A 68 -6.58 -15.73 12.56
N PRO A 69 -5.31 -15.55 12.16
CA PRO A 69 -4.27 -15.02 13.06
C PRO A 69 -4.54 -13.58 13.55
N LEU A 70 -5.42 -12.85 12.89
CA LEU A 70 -5.76 -11.46 13.20
C LEU A 70 -7.24 -11.30 13.61
N ALA A 71 -7.99 -12.39 13.74
CA ALA A 71 -9.46 -12.34 13.92
C ALA A 71 -9.89 -11.47 15.11
N ASP A 72 -9.17 -11.57 16.23
CA ASP A 72 -9.50 -10.84 17.47
C ASP A 72 -9.00 -9.38 17.48
N ARG A 73 -8.32 -8.93 16.43
CA ARG A 73 -7.82 -7.55 16.35
C ARG A 73 -8.99 -6.59 16.20
N VAL A 74 -9.13 -5.64 17.13
CA VAL A 74 -10.15 -4.60 17.07
C VAL A 74 -9.72 -3.53 16.06
N LEU A 75 -10.65 -3.13 15.20
CA LEU A 75 -10.45 -2.04 14.25
C LEU A 75 -10.53 -0.70 14.96
N GLU A 76 -9.50 0.12 14.83
CA GLU A 76 -9.46 1.46 15.40
C GLU A 76 -10.06 2.50 14.43
N PRO A 77 -10.44 3.70 14.91
CA PRO A 77 -10.82 4.79 14.03
C PRO A 77 -9.67 5.15 13.07
N THR A 78 -9.99 5.45 11.82
CA THR A 78 -9.00 5.92 10.84
C THR A 78 -8.61 7.37 11.13
N THR A 79 -7.54 7.56 11.91
CA THR A 79 -6.99 8.88 12.24
C THR A 79 -5.48 8.91 12.09
N VAL A 80 -4.90 10.11 11.99
CA VAL A 80 -3.45 10.29 11.85
C VAL A 80 -2.74 9.76 13.09
N GLU A 81 -3.31 9.95 14.27
CA GLU A 81 -2.72 9.51 15.55
C GLU A 81 -2.54 7.99 15.59
N GLN A 82 -3.49 7.24 15.06
CA GLN A 82 -3.42 5.77 15.01
C GLN A 82 -2.42 5.28 13.95
N LEU A 83 -2.25 6.04 12.88
CA LEU A 83 -1.35 5.68 11.78
C LEU A 83 0.08 6.15 12.02
N ALA A 84 0.29 7.21 12.80
CA ALA A 84 1.61 7.74 13.14
C ALA A 84 2.45 6.71 13.92
N GLY A 85 3.78 6.82 13.80
CA GLY A 85 4.71 5.89 14.44
C GLY A 85 4.84 4.52 13.76
N HIS A 86 4.23 4.34 12.59
CA HIS A 86 4.45 3.21 11.69
C HIS A 86 5.39 3.60 10.56
N ASP A 87 6.24 2.67 10.14
CA ASP A 87 7.20 2.86 9.06
C ASP A 87 6.51 2.82 7.70
N VAL A 88 5.48 1.98 7.58
CA VAL A 88 4.69 1.80 6.36
C VAL A 88 3.20 1.93 6.68
N VAL A 89 2.47 2.67 5.83
CA VAL A 89 1.01 2.82 5.94
C VAL A 89 0.37 2.49 4.59
N PHE A 90 -0.50 1.48 4.58
CA PHE A 90 -1.38 1.20 3.44
C PHE A 90 -2.69 1.97 3.58
N LEU A 91 -3.10 2.68 2.53
CA LEU A 91 -4.37 3.41 2.49
C LEU A 91 -5.36 2.69 1.55
N GLY A 92 -6.21 1.84 2.12
CA GLY A 92 -7.31 1.15 1.45
C GLY A 92 -8.62 1.94 1.50
N LEU A 93 -8.57 3.25 1.22
CA LEU A 93 -9.69 4.17 1.43
C LEU A 93 -10.41 4.53 0.12
N PRO A 94 -11.69 4.95 0.18
CA PRO A 94 -12.36 5.55 -0.97
C PRO A 94 -11.61 6.82 -1.43
N HIS A 95 -11.71 7.14 -2.72
CA HIS A 95 -11.06 8.32 -3.29
C HIS A 95 -11.47 9.61 -2.56
N GLY A 96 -10.52 10.54 -2.43
CA GLY A 96 -10.66 11.82 -1.73
C GLY A 96 -10.37 11.76 -0.23
N ASN A 97 -10.21 10.57 0.37
CA ASN A 97 -9.92 10.43 1.80
C ASN A 97 -8.42 10.21 2.10
N SER A 98 -7.64 9.78 1.10
CA SER A 98 -6.23 9.43 1.31
C SER A 98 -5.35 10.67 1.37
N ALA A 99 -5.68 11.71 0.60
CA ALA A 99 -4.86 12.92 0.48
C ALA A 99 -4.71 13.68 1.80
N GLU A 100 -5.79 13.85 2.56
CA GLU A 100 -5.76 14.58 3.83
C GLU A 100 -4.99 13.84 4.93
N ILE A 101 -5.08 12.50 4.97
CA ILE A 101 -4.28 11.67 5.88
C ILE A 101 -2.80 11.72 5.47
N ALA A 102 -2.51 11.58 4.18
CA ALA A 102 -1.15 11.54 3.67
C ALA A 102 -0.36 12.82 3.92
N LYS A 103 -1.01 13.99 3.88
CA LYS A 103 -0.39 15.31 4.19
C LYS A 103 0.08 15.42 5.64
N GLN A 104 -0.54 14.68 6.56
CA GLN A 104 -0.29 14.78 8.00
C GLN A 104 0.69 13.72 8.51
N LEU A 105 0.96 12.68 7.71
CA LEU A 105 1.96 11.67 8.04
C LEU A 105 3.38 12.14 7.65
N PRO A 106 4.41 11.80 8.45
CA PRO A 106 5.79 12.17 8.16
C PRO A 106 6.25 11.77 6.75
N GLU A 107 7.15 12.54 6.15
CA GLU A 107 7.77 12.18 4.87
C GLU A 107 8.55 10.87 4.92
N SER A 108 9.08 10.51 6.10
CA SER A 108 9.78 9.26 6.35
C SER A 108 8.87 8.03 6.33
N THR A 109 7.57 8.19 6.57
CA THR A 109 6.61 7.07 6.49
C THR A 109 6.41 6.71 5.03
N VAL A 110 6.56 5.43 4.69
CA VAL A 110 6.25 4.91 3.35
C VAL A 110 4.74 4.76 3.23
N ILE A 111 4.12 5.57 2.37
CA ILE A 111 2.67 5.53 2.13
C ILE A 111 2.41 4.81 0.80
N ILE A 112 1.59 3.77 0.88
CA ILE A 112 1.12 2.99 -0.27
C ILE A 112 -0.38 3.22 -0.39
N ASP A 113 -0.79 4.10 -1.31
CA ASP A 113 -2.19 4.45 -1.54
C ASP A 113 -2.84 3.49 -2.55
N CYS A 114 -3.80 2.69 -2.08
CA CYS A 114 -4.62 1.82 -2.92
C CYS A 114 -5.79 2.59 -3.58
N GLY A 115 -6.03 3.82 -3.14
CA GLY A 115 -6.97 4.78 -3.71
C GLY A 115 -6.51 5.36 -5.04
N ALA A 116 -7.24 6.37 -5.53
CA ALA A 116 -6.99 6.98 -6.83
C ALA A 116 -6.28 8.33 -6.75
N ASP A 117 -6.18 8.93 -5.56
CA ASP A 117 -5.94 10.37 -5.35
C ASP A 117 -4.64 10.86 -5.98
N PHE A 118 -3.63 9.99 -6.04
CA PHE A 118 -2.30 10.31 -6.56
C PHE A 118 -1.96 9.61 -7.88
N ARG A 119 -2.93 9.00 -8.56
CA ARG A 119 -2.70 8.24 -9.80
C ARG A 119 -2.53 9.12 -11.03
N LEU A 120 -3.38 10.14 -11.18
CA LEU A 120 -3.44 10.95 -12.39
C LEU A 120 -2.39 12.06 -12.35
N ALA A 121 -1.64 12.23 -13.44
CA ALA A 121 -0.69 13.32 -13.64
C ALA A 121 -1.36 14.64 -14.06
N SER A 122 -2.55 14.56 -14.65
CA SER A 122 -3.29 15.68 -15.21
C SER A 122 -4.35 16.14 -14.21
N ALA A 123 -4.21 17.36 -13.71
CA ALA A 123 -5.22 17.99 -12.85
C ALA A 123 -6.57 18.14 -13.57
N ALA A 124 -6.55 18.44 -14.87
CA ALA A 124 -7.76 18.57 -15.68
C ALA A 124 -8.51 17.23 -15.83
N ASP A 125 -7.79 16.11 -16.02
CA ASP A 125 -8.43 14.79 -16.04
C ASP A 125 -8.98 14.43 -14.66
N TRP A 126 -8.24 14.74 -13.59
CA TRP A 126 -8.72 14.53 -12.23
C TRP A 126 -10.04 15.26 -11.98
N GLU A 127 -10.11 16.57 -12.23
CA GLU A 127 -11.33 17.35 -12.04
C GLU A 127 -12.47 16.84 -12.92
N LYS A 128 -12.17 16.45 -14.16
CA LYS A 128 -13.15 15.86 -15.08
C LYS A 128 -13.79 14.58 -14.53
N TYR A 129 -12.99 13.65 -13.97
CA TYR A 129 -13.47 12.32 -13.58
C TYR A 129 -13.87 12.21 -12.10
N TYR A 130 -13.19 12.92 -11.19
CA TYR A 130 -13.33 12.80 -9.74
C TYR A 130 -14.02 14.01 -9.07
N LYS A 131 -14.23 15.12 -9.80
CA LYS A 131 -15.03 16.28 -9.35
C LYS A 131 -14.53 16.91 -8.05
N SER A 132 -13.23 16.87 -7.81
CA SER A 132 -12.55 17.48 -6.67
C SER A 132 -11.22 18.09 -7.08
N GLU A 133 -10.57 18.83 -6.17
CA GLU A 133 -9.24 19.38 -6.40
C GLU A 133 -8.20 18.26 -6.53
N HIS A 134 -7.24 18.44 -7.45
CA HIS A 134 -6.18 17.47 -7.71
C HIS A 134 -5.14 17.49 -6.59
N ALA A 135 -4.95 16.36 -5.91
CA ALA A 135 -4.04 16.23 -4.78
C ALA A 135 -2.55 16.10 -5.19
N GLY A 136 -2.26 16.00 -6.49
CA GLY A 136 -0.93 15.75 -7.04
C GLY A 136 -0.76 14.31 -7.54
N THR A 137 0.49 13.88 -7.71
CA THR A 137 0.81 12.59 -8.34
C THR A 137 2.01 11.95 -7.68
N TRP A 138 1.94 10.65 -7.46
CA TRP A 138 3.04 9.85 -6.90
C TRP A 138 3.56 8.82 -7.90
N PRO A 139 4.78 8.26 -7.70
CA PRO A 139 5.24 7.09 -8.42
C PRO A 139 4.17 6.00 -8.52
N TYR A 140 3.83 5.65 -9.76
CA TYR A 140 2.77 4.69 -10.06
C TYR A 140 3.27 3.26 -9.88
N GLY A 141 2.63 2.51 -8.96
CA GLY A 141 3.02 1.20 -8.45
C GLY A 141 2.82 0.04 -9.43
N LEU A 142 3.30 0.18 -10.68
CA LEU A 142 3.31 -0.88 -11.69
C LEU A 142 4.75 -1.08 -12.21
N PRO A 143 5.60 -1.82 -11.48
CA PRO A 143 7.05 -1.89 -11.71
C PRO A 143 7.45 -2.44 -13.10
N GLU A 144 6.57 -3.18 -13.76
CA GLU A 144 6.79 -3.76 -15.08
C GLU A 144 6.75 -2.72 -16.21
N LEU A 145 6.12 -1.57 -15.98
CA LEU A 145 6.11 -0.50 -16.97
C LEU A 145 7.51 0.13 -17.12
N PRO A 146 7.93 0.49 -18.34
CA PRO A 146 9.26 1.06 -18.58
C PRO A 146 9.55 2.28 -17.70
N GLY A 147 10.63 2.25 -16.92
CA GLY A 147 11.04 3.35 -16.05
C GLY A 147 10.28 3.45 -14.72
N HIS A 148 9.33 2.55 -14.44
CA HIS A 148 8.55 2.61 -13.18
C HIS A 148 9.28 1.94 -12.02
N ARG A 149 9.97 0.82 -12.25
CA ARG A 149 10.74 0.14 -11.20
C ARG A 149 11.75 1.07 -10.55
N GLU A 150 12.48 1.84 -11.36
CA GLU A 150 13.52 2.77 -10.90
C GLU A 150 12.93 3.91 -10.05
N LYS A 151 11.73 4.38 -10.40
CA LYS A 151 11.00 5.41 -9.63
C LYS A 151 10.48 4.91 -8.28
N LEU A 152 10.33 3.60 -8.11
CA LEU A 152 9.83 2.99 -6.87
C LEU A 152 10.95 2.67 -5.88
N VAL A 153 12.19 2.52 -6.33
CA VAL A 153 13.34 2.29 -5.45
C VAL A 153 13.55 3.53 -4.57
N GLY A 154 13.36 3.38 -3.26
CA GLY A 154 13.50 4.46 -2.28
C GLY A 154 12.31 5.42 -2.20
N ALA A 155 11.22 5.18 -2.95
CA ALA A 155 10.03 6.01 -2.86
C ALA A 155 9.30 5.81 -1.53
N THR A 156 8.94 6.91 -0.87
CA THR A 156 8.11 6.91 0.34
C THR A 156 6.64 7.20 0.04
N ARG A 157 6.28 7.39 -1.24
CA ARG A 157 4.94 7.74 -1.71
C ARG A 157 4.66 6.92 -2.97
N ILE A 158 3.64 6.06 -2.92
CA ILE A 158 3.34 5.11 -4.00
C ILE A 158 1.83 5.13 -4.26
N ALA A 159 1.44 5.37 -5.52
CA ALA A 159 0.06 5.25 -5.97
C ALA A 159 -0.15 3.88 -6.63
N VAL A 160 -0.87 2.97 -5.98
CA VAL A 160 -1.15 1.63 -6.51
C VAL A 160 -2.09 1.76 -7.70
N PRO A 161 -1.81 1.08 -8.84
CA PRO A 161 -2.67 1.11 -10.01
C PRO A 161 -4.06 0.53 -9.75
N GLY A 162 -5.06 0.97 -10.52
CA GLY A 162 -6.36 0.32 -10.54
C GLY A 162 -6.28 -1.07 -11.19
N CYS A 163 -7.12 -2.01 -10.76
CA CYS A 163 -7.11 -3.39 -11.26
C CYS A 163 -7.28 -3.50 -12.80
N TYR A 164 -8.22 -2.76 -13.39
CA TYR A 164 -8.39 -2.71 -14.85
C TYR A 164 -7.21 -2.04 -15.58
N PRO A 165 -6.73 -0.84 -15.16
CA PRO A 165 -5.50 -0.27 -15.70
C PRO A 165 -4.29 -1.20 -15.66
N THR A 166 -4.12 -1.98 -14.59
CA THR A 166 -3.02 -2.97 -14.50
C THR A 166 -3.12 -4.00 -15.63
N ALA A 167 -4.27 -4.66 -15.77
CA ALA A 167 -4.44 -5.68 -16.79
C ALA A 167 -4.29 -5.11 -18.22
N ALA A 168 -4.94 -3.98 -18.50
CA ALA A 168 -4.88 -3.34 -19.81
C ALA A 168 -3.46 -2.86 -20.16
N SER A 169 -2.77 -2.23 -19.21
CA SER A 169 -1.42 -1.69 -19.44
C SER A 169 -0.43 -2.82 -19.68
N LEU A 170 -0.48 -3.89 -18.90
CA LEU A 170 0.41 -5.04 -19.07
C LEU A 170 0.14 -5.79 -20.38
N ALA A 171 -1.12 -5.92 -20.80
CA ALA A 171 -1.47 -6.55 -22.07
C ALA A 171 -0.94 -5.75 -23.28
N LEU A 172 -0.93 -4.42 -23.18
CA LEU A 172 -0.51 -3.53 -24.27
C LEU A 172 0.99 -3.16 -24.22
N ALA A 173 1.65 -3.26 -23.06
CA ALA A 173 3.04 -2.85 -22.86
C ALA A 173 4.05 -3.47 -23.84
N PRO A 174 3.95 -4.75 -24.25
CA PRO A 174 4.86 -5.32 -25.25
C PRO A 174 4.76 -4.64 -26.63
N ARG A 175 3.57 -4.11 -26.98
CA ARG A 175 3.26 -3.54 -28.29
C ARG A 175 3.49 -2.03 -28.39
N SER A 176 3.76 -1.37 -27.27
CA SER A 176 4.10 0.06 -27.20
C SER A 176 5.61 0.32 -27.08
N ARG A 177 6.45 -0.73 -26.99
CA ARG A 177 7.91 -0.58 -27.00
C ARG A 177 8.37 -0.11 -28.39
N PRO A 178 9.22 0.94 -28.47
CA PRO A 178 9.80 1.36 -29.73
C PRO A 178 10.58 0.20 -30.35
N GLY A 179 10.19 -0.20 -31.57
CA GLY A 179 10.74 -1.37 -32.28
C GLY A 179 9.76 -2.54 -32.46
N SER A 180 8.59 -2.52 -31.82
CA SER A 180 7.51 -3.47 -32.11
C SER A 180 6.73 -3.03 -33.36
N SER A 181 7.28 -3.32 -34.53
CA SER A 181 6.56 -3.10 -35.79
C SER A 181 5.29 -3.95 -35.81
N SER A 182 4.17 -3.34 -36.18
CA SER A 182 2.95 -4.06 -36.52
C SER A 182 3.25 -4.94 -37.74
N ARG A 183 3.39 -6.25 -37.54
CA ARG A 183 3.13 -7.20 -38.63
C ARG A 183 1.60 -7.27 -38.77
N GLY A 184 1.08 -6.35 -39.57
CA GLY A 184 -0.25 -6.40 -40.17
C GLY A 184 -0.07 -6.48 -41.68
#